data_AF-A0A7S2X1E1-F1
#
_entry.id   AF-A0A7S2X1E1-F1
#
_cell.length_a   1.000
_cell.length_b   1.000
_cell.length_c   1.000
_cell.angle_alpha   90.00
_cell.angle_beta   90.00
_cell.angle_gamma   90.00
#
_symmetry.space_group_name_H-M   'P 1'
#
loop_
_entity.id
_entity.type
_entity.pdbx_description
1 polymer ?
#
loop_
_entity_poly.entity_id
_entity_poly.type
_entity_poly.pdbx_seq_one_letter_code
_entity_poly.pdbx_strand_id
1 'polypeptide(L)'
;SKQSEHSGKGYWFALLAISGEKYNLEAGVYVGSETFRIAKSEVTLSASSWAHLSVTYDGTKFQLFMDGTLLATKSFDDEEPKYQKRSSQAVHVGKYFKGLIDNVMIHSAVLADPQGTSLCPQNVKAVDDHLVAYYRFNEGYSHLTKDSSKHNNDGVIGLVCDKATENKAISLKCPTGTKITEILYANFGENEGGCGNYQADC
;
A
#
# COMPACT_ATOMS: atom_id res chain seq x y z
N SER A 1 2.24 4.41 4.32
CA SER A 1 3.13 5.51 4.74
C SER A 1 4.43 4.98 5.31
N LYS A 2 5.48 5.80 5.30
CA LYS A 2 6.72 5.58 6.07
C LYS A 2 6.93 6.81 6.94
N GLN A 3 6.13 6.88 8.01
CA GLN A 3 6.06 8.00 8.94
C GLN A 3 6.43 7.55 10.35
N SER A 4 7.05 8.46 11.10
CA SER A 4 7.29 8.31 12.52
C SER A 4 5.98 8.40 13.28
N GLU A 5 5.66 7.40 14.10
CA GLU A 5 4.49 7.49 14.99
C GLU A 5 4.64 8.56 16.07
N HIS A 6 5.88 8.93 16.42
CA HIS A 6 6.13 9.96 17.43
C HIS A 6 6.11 11.39 16.85
N SER A 7 6.66 11.59 15.65
CA SER A 7 6.85 12.94 15.09
C SER A 7 5.99 13.24 13.86
N GLY A 8 5.32 12.25 13.28
CA GLY A 8 4.61 12.36 11.99
C GLY A 8 5.54 12.53 10.78
N LYS A 9 6.84 12.73 10.98
CA LYS A 9 7.83 12.98 9.92
C LYS A 9 8.03 11.74 9.06
N GLY A 10 8.12 11.96 7.75
CA GLY A 10 8.26 10.91 6.75
C GLY A 10 7.46 11.25 5.49
N TYR A 11 7.00 10.22 4.79
CA TYR A 11 6.13 10.40 3.63
C TYR A 11 4.92 9.46 3.68
N TRP A 12 3.85 9.89 3.04
CA TRP A 12 2.59 9.14 2.99
C TRP A 12 1.86 9.36 1.69
N PHE A 13 1.04 8.36 1.39
CA PHE A 13 -0.04 8.40 0.42
C PHE A 13 -1.24 7.78 1.12
N ALA A 14 -2.35 8.51 1.17
CA ALA A 14 -3.49 8.20 1.99
C ALA A 14 -4.79 8.51 1.27
N LEU A 15 -5.79 7.70 1.56
CA LEU A 15 -7.18 7.95 1.20
C LEU A 15 -7.96 8.18 2.49
N LEU A 16 -8.37 9.42 2.73
CA LEU A 16 -8.99 9.85 3.98
C LEU A 16 -10.48 10.07 3.78
N ALA A 17 -11.33 9.32 4.48
CA ALA A 17 -12.78 9.44 4.36
C ALA A 17 -13.28 10.84 4.77
N ILE A 18 -14.19 11.40 3.97
CA ILE A 18 -14.88 12.65 4.27
C ILE A 18 -16.32 12.32 4.68
N SER A 19 -17.12 11.80 3.75
CA SER A 19 -18.52 11.45 3.96
C SER A 19 -19.02 10.56 2.81
N GLY A 20 -19.75 9.50 3.12
CA GLY A 20 -20.25 8.57 2.10
C GLY A 20 -19.10 8.01 1.26
N GLU A 21 -19.22 8.13 -0.06
CA GLU A 21 -18.23 7.69 -1.04
C GLU A 21 -17.15 8.74 -1.35
N LYS A 22 -17.10 9.85 -0.60
CA LYS A 22 -16.12 10.92 -0.80
C LYS A 22 -14.90 10.77 0.09
N TYR A 23 -13.73 10.94 -0.52
CA TYR A 23 -12.44 10.83 0.13
C TYR A 23 -11.52 11.98 -0.27
N ASN A 24 -10.59 12.36 0.61
CA ASN A 24 -9.40 13.10 0.22
C ASN A 24 -8.31 12.11 -0.17
N LEU A 25 -7.92 12.11 -1.44
CA LEU A 25 -6.66 11.54 -1.87
C LEU A 25 -5.55 12.51 -1.49
N GLU A 26 -4.67 12.10 -0.58
CA GLU A 26 -3.62 12.96 -0.03
C GLU A 26 -2.26 12.30 -0.16
N ALA A 27 -1.26 13.08 -0.55
CA ALA A 27 0.14 12.72 -0.47
C ALA A 27 0.92 13.81 0.24
N GLY A 28 1.91 13.39 1.04
CA GLY A 28 2.77 14.33 1.71
C GLY A 28 4.15 13.79 1.99
N VAL A 29 5.09 14.73 2.13
CA VAL A 29 6.50 14.46 2.42
C VAL A 29 7.04 15.52 3.36
N TYR A 30 7.76 15.09 4.39
CA TYR A 30 8.55 15.93 5.26
C TYR A 30 9.85 16.34 4.55
N VAL A 31 10.11 17.64 4.42
CA VAL A 31 11.26 18.18 3.66
C VAL A 31 12.35 18.82 4.53
N GLY A 32 12.18 18.80 5.86
CA GLY A 32 13.10 19.44 6.80
C GLY A 32 12.52 20.69 7.43
N SER A 33 13.21 21.23 8.45
CA SER A 33 12.82 22.47 9.15
C SER A 33 11.37 22.52 9.64
N GLU A 34 10.82 21.38 10.10
CA GLU A 34 9.41 21.24 10.51
C GLU A 34 8.40 21.47 9.38
N THR A 35 8.85 21.44 8.12
CA THR A 35 8.02 21.68 6.94
C THR A 35 7.58 20.38 6.28
N PHE A 36 6.30 20.33 5.92
CA PHE A 36 5.70 19.30 5.08
C PHE A 36 5.21 19.90 3.77
N ARG A 37 5.45 19.19 2.68
CA ARG A 37 4.82 19.46 1.38
C ARG A 37 3.67 18.47 1.25
N ILE A 38 2.47 18.99 0.99
CA ILE A 38 1.23 18.20 0.95
C ILE A 38 0.44 18.61 -0.29
N ALA A 39 -0.09 17.61 -0.99
CA ALA A 39 -1.04 17.76 -2.07
C ALA A 39 -2.26 16.89 -1.80
N LYS A 40 -3.45 17.41 -2.10
CA LYS A 40 -4.71 16.71 -1.89
C LYS A 40 -5.71 17.00 -3.00
N SER A 41 -6.57 16.03 -3.28
CA SER A 41 -7.75 16.18 -4.13
C SER A 41 -8.91 15.42 -3.53
N GLU A 42 -10.12 15.97 -3.63
CA GLU A 42 -11.33 15.20 -3.36
C GLU A 42 -11.56 14.21 -4.50
N VAL A 43 -11.91 12.98 -4.17
CA VAL A 43 -12.29 11.91 -5.09
C VAL A 43 -13.56 11.23 -4.60
N THR A 44 -14.32 10.65 -5.52
CA THR A 44 -15.46 9.79 -5.21
C THR A 44 -15.12 8.36 -5.59
N LEU A 45 -15.24 7.44 -4.65
CA LEU A 45 -14.92 6.02 -4.82
C LEU A 45 -16.06 5.19 -4.27
N SER A 46 -16.69 4.39 -5.13
CA SER A 46 -17.73 3.49 -4.68
C SER A 46 -17.15 2.29 -3.94
N ALA A 47 -17.81 1.86 -2.87
CA ALA A 47 -17.37 0.75 -2.04
C ALA A 47 -17.28 -0.58 -2.80
N SER A 48 -17.98 -0.72 -3.93
CA SER A 48 -18.01 -1.92 -4.75
C SER A 48 -17.16 -1.85 -6.03
N SER A 49 -16.34 -0.79 -6.21
CA SER A 49 -15.52 -0.60 -7.41
C SER A 49 -14.03 -0.53 -7.08
N TRP A 50 -13.21 -1.14 -7.93
CA TRP A 50 -11.77 -0.92 -7.94
C TRP A 50 -11.44 0.43 -8.57
N ALA A 51 -10.42 1.09 -8.03
CA ALA A 51 -9.80 2.27 -8.62
C ALA A 51 -8.27 2.17 -8.49
N HIS A 52 -7.56 2.67 -9.48
CA HIS A 52 -6.10 2.78 -9.45
C HIS A 52 -5.69 4.19 -9.03
N LEU A 53 -5.08 4.30 -7.85
CA LEU A 53 -4.63 5.57 -7.30
C LEU A 53 -3.11 5.68 -7.40
N SER A 54 -2.59 6.77 -7.93
CA SER A 54 -1.15 7.01 -7.99
C SER A 54 -0.76 8.45 -7.68
N VAL A 55 0.48 8.62 -7.24
CA VAL A 55 1.09 9.93 -6.98
C VAL A 55 2.53 9.94 -7.49
N THR A 56 2.93 11.06 -8.08
CA THR A 56 4.33 11.34 -8.40
C THR A 56 4.82 12.53 -7.58
N TYR A 57 6.12 12.53 -7.27
CA TYR A 57 6.80 13.65 -6.64
C TYR A 57 8.20 13.78 -7.23
N ASP A 58 8.45 14.87 -7.97
CA ASP A 58 9.73 15.11 -8.63
C ASP A 58 10.74 15.90 -7.77
N GLY A 59 10.43 16.09 -6.48
CA GLY A 59 11.23 16.92 -5.58
C GLY A 59 10.74 18.35 -5.46
N THR A 60 9.88 18.84 -6.37
CA THR A 60 9.27 20.19 -6.31
C THR A 60 7.78 20.21 -6.63
N LYS A 61 7.23 19.12 -7.16
CA LYS A 61 5.85 19.06 -7.63
C LYS A 61 5.24 17.71 -7.35
N PHE A 62 4.06 17.72 -6.73
CA PHE A 62 3.18 16.57 -6.64
C PHE A 62 2.20 16.55 -7.81
N GLN A 63 1.93 15.34 -8.33
CA GLN A 63 0.80 15.08 -9.22
C GLN A 63 0.03 13.87 -8.73
N LEU A 64 -1.29 14.02 -8.57
CA LEU A 64 -2.19 12.99 -8.05
C LEU A 64 -3.07 12.48 -9.20
N PHE A 65 -3.26 11.16 -9.27
CA PHE A 65 -4.04 10.53 -10.34
C PHE A 65 -5.02 9.49 -9.78
N MET A 66 -6.14 9.34 -10.48
CA MET A 66 -7.09 8.24 -10.32
C MET A 66 -7.42 7.69 -11.70
N ASP A 67 -7.28 6.38 -11.87
CA ASP A 67 -7.51 5.65 -13.11
C ASP A 67 -6.76 6.26 -14.30
N GLY A 68 -5.53 6.73 -14.05
CA GLY A 68 -4.67 7.39 -15.04
C GLY A 68 -5.02 8.85 -15.33
N THR A 69 -6.12 9.38 -14.80
CA THR A 69 -6.51 10.78 -14.98
C THR A 69 -5.87 11.67 -13.93
N LEU A 70 -5.22 12.76 -14.36
CA LEU A 70 -4.64 13.77 -13.46
C LEU A 70 -5.75 14.50 -12.70
N LEU A 71 -5.72 14.43 -11.37
CA LEU A 71 -6.67 15.09 -10.48
C LEU A 71 -6.17 16.45 -9.99
N ALA A 72 -4.91 16.51 -9.57
CA ALA A 72 -4.32 17.70 -9.00
C ALA A 72 -2.82 17.78 -9.24
N THR A 73 -2.34 19.01 -9.40
CA THR A 73 -0.91 19.34 -9.41
C THR A 73 -0.66 20.37 -8.31
N LYS A 74 0.39 20.15 -7.51
CA LYS A 74 0.84 21.10 -6.50
C LYS A 74 2.35 21.31 -6.59
N SER A 75 2.76 22.50 -7.00
CA SER A 75 4.15 22.92 -7.05
C SER A 75 4.59 23.63 -5.77
N PHE A 76 5.89 23.55 -5.49
CA PHE A 76 6.58 24.21 -4.40
C PHE A 76 7.81 24.91 -4.97
N ASP A 77 7.97 26.19 -4.65
CA ASP A 77 8.97 27.07 -5.28
C ASP A 77 10.33 27.05 -4.55
N ASP A 78 10.44 26.28 -3.47
CA ASP A 78 11.68 26.11 -2.70
C ASP A 78 12.55 24.99 -3.27
N GLU A 79 13.86 25.07 -3.02
CA GLU A 79 14.84 24.10 -3.54
C GLU A 79 14.49 22.65 -3.14
N GLU A 80 14.99 21.69 -3.91
CA GLU A 80 14.81 20.27 -3.61
C GLU A 80 15.25 19.92 -2.18
N PRO A 81 14.61 18.94 -1.52
CA PRO A 81 14.96 18.56 -0.16
C PRO A 81 16.44 18.17 -0.04
N LYS A 82 17.25 19.06 0.56
CA LYS A 82 18.72 18.93 0.63
C LYS A 82 19.23 17.77 1.49
N TYR A 83 18.36 17.17 2.30
CA TYR A 83 18.75 16.12 3.25
C TYR A 83 17.95 14.85 2.98
N GLN A 84 18.52 13.95 2.19
CA GLN A 84 18.07 12.57 2.09
C GLN A 84 18.42 11.82 3.38
N LYS A 85 17.71 12.10 4.48
CA LYS A 85 17.82 11.26 5.68
C LYS A 85 17.16 9.91 5.37
N ARG A 86 17.99 8.88 5.25
CA ARG A 86 17.51 7.49 5.21
C ARG A 86 16.74 7.21 6.49
N SER A 87 15.43 7.01 6.36
CA SER A 87 14.59 6.57 7.47
C SER A 87 14.66 5.03 7.56
N SER A 88 14.95 4.53 8.76
CA SER A 88 14.92 3.09 9.08
C SER A 88 13.51 2.55 9.31
N GLN A 89 12.49 3.41 9.24
CA GLN A 89 11.11 2.99 9.44
C GLN A 89 10.64 2.06 8.32
N ALA A 90 9.80 1.10 8.67
CA ALA A 90 9.11 0.27 7.71
C ALA A 90 8.05 1.10 6.95
N VAL A 91 7.81 0.71 5.69
CA VAL A 91 6.61 1.15 4.96
C VAL A 91 5.44 0.35 5.49
N HIS A 92 4.36 1.02 5.88
CA HIS A 92 3.10 0.40 6.26
C HIS A 92 2.08 0.64 5.13
N VAL A 93 1.41 -0.41 4.68
CA VAL A 93 0.37 -0.36 3.66
C VAL A 93 -0.97 -0.68 4.32
N GLY A 94 -2.03 0.04 3.96
CA GLY A 94 -3.39 -0.25 4.44
C GLY A 94 -3.68 0.11 5.90
N LYS A 95 -2.84 0.89 6.58
CA LYS A 95 -3.11 1.33 7.97
C LYS A 95 -4.46 2.05 8.05
N TYR A 96 -5.40 1.49 8.82
CA TYR A 96 -6.79 1.93 8.97
C TYR A 96 -7.67 1.87 7.71
N PHE A 97 -7.18 1.31 6.61
CA PHE A 97 -7.97 1.14 5.40
C PHE A 97 -8.92 -0.05 5.55
N LYS A 98 -10.19 0.14 5.17
CA LYS A 98 -11.20 -0.91 5.14
C LYS A 98 -11.59 -1.15 3.68
N GLY A 99 -10.98 -2.16 3.08
CA GLY A 99 -11.19 -2.52 1.69
C GLY A 99 -10.09 -3.47 1.21
N LEU A 100 -10.10 -3.78 -0.08
CA LEU A 100 -9.08 -4.60 -0.72
C LEU A 100 -7.99 -3.70 -1.31
N ILE A 101 -6.74 -4.14 -1.21
CA ILE A 101 -5.58 -3.48 -1.82
C ILE A 101 -4.90 -4.52 -2.70
N ASP A 102 -4.54 -4.12 -3.91
CA ASP A 102 -3.77 -4.93 -4.83
C ASP A 102 -2.76 -4.05 -5.58
N ASN A 103 -1.69 -4.68 -6.09
CA ASN A 103 -0.68 -4.10 -6.97
C ASN A 103 -0.01 -2.83 -6.46
N VAL A 104 0.51 -2.91 -5.23
CA VAL A 104 1.22 -1.78 -4.63
C VAL A 104 2.63 -1.70 -5.18
N MET A 105 2.94 -0.58 -5.82
CA MET A 105 4.24 -0.30 -6.42
C MET A 105 4.86 0.96 -5.82
N ILE A 106 6.18 0.93 -5.65
CA ILE A 106 6.98 2.08 -5.23
C ILE A 106 8.13 2.24 -6.22
N HIS A 107 8.24 3.43 -6.81
CA HIS A 107 9.32 3.78 -7.73
C HIS A 107 10.23 4.84 -7.12
N SER A 108 11.50 4.81 -7.50
CA SER A 108 12.52 5.79 -7.10
C SER A 108 12.58 7.01 -8.03
N ALA A 109 11.83 7.00 -9.12
CA ALA A 109 11.76 8.07 -10.10
C ALA A 109 10.34 8.29 -10.61
N VAL A 110 10.08 9.50 -11.10
CA VAL A 110 8.86 9.80 -11.86
C VAL A 110 9.01 9.21 -13.25
N LEU A 111 8.17 8.23 -13.58
CA LEU A 111 8.17 7.61 -14.91
C LEU A 111 7.49 8.55 -15.93
N ALA A 112 8.06 8.63 -17.13
CA ALA A 112 7.76 9.67 -18.12
C ALA A 112 6.41 9.55 -18.85
N ASP A 113 5.48 8.70 -18.40
CA ASP A 113 4.18 8.54 -19.08
C ASP A 113 2.98 8.57 -18.13
N PRO A 114 2.43 9.77 -17.84
CA PRO A 114 1.14 9.91 -17.18
C PRO A 114 -0.06 9.84 -18.15
N GLN A 115 0.12 9.57 -19.45
CA GLN A 115 -0.95 9.49 -20.47
C GLN A 115 -1.12 8.08 -21.08
N GLY A 116 -0.22 7.14 -20.79
CA GLY A 116 -0.27 5.76 -21.23
C GLY A 116 -1.19 4.91 -20.36
N THR A 117 -2.30 4.46 -20.94
CA THR A 117 -3.31 3.53 -20.44
C THR A 117 -2.79 2.12 -20.06
N SER A 118 -1.56 1.95 -19.58
CA SER A 118 -1.12 0.67 -19.01
C SER A 118 0.15 0.76 -18.15
N LEU A 119 0.03 1.24 -16.91
CA LEU A 119 0.64 0.49 -15.80
C LEU A 119 -0.39 -0.52 -15.29
N CYS A 120 -0.93 -1.32 -16.23
CA CYS A 120 -1.62 -2.53 -15.84
C CYS A 120 -0.55 -3.43 -15.19
N PRO A 121 -0.79 -3.97 -13.99
CA PRO A 121 0.20 -4.74 -13.24
C PRO A 121 0.81 -5.94 -13.99
N GLN A 122 0.17 -6.39 -15.09
CA GLN A 122 0.73 -7.43 -15.96
C GLN A 122 1.98 -7.01 -16.76
N ASN A 123 2.21 -5.71 -17.01
CA ASN A 123 3.28 -5.23 -17.90
C ASN A 123 4.40 -4.45 -17.19
N VAL A 124 4.36 -4.37 -15.86
CA VAL A 124 5.49 -3.86 -15.08
C VAL A 124 6.59 -4.91 -15.14
N LYS A 125 7.56 -4.71 -16.03
CA LYS A 125 8.72 -5.58 -16.09
C LYS A 125 9.40 -5.50 -14.73
N ALA A 126 9.54 -6.64 -14.05
CA ALA A 126 10.31 -6.81 -12.81
C ALA A 126 11.81 -6.43 -12.92
N VAL A 127 12.21 -5.79 -14.03
CA VAL A 127 13.55 -5.36 -14.43
C VAL A 127 13.61 -3.82 -14.58
N ASP A 128 12.57 -3.08 -14.20
CA ASP A 128 12.67 -1.63 -14.08
C ASP A 128 13.66 -1.28 -12.95
N ASP A 129 14.77 -0.63 -13.30
CA ASP A 129 15.80 -0.21 -12.35
C ASP A 129 15.28 0.81 -11.34
N HIS A 130 14.16 1.48 -11.63
CA HIS A 130 13.52 2.41 -10.74
C HIS A 130 12.49 1.76 -9.81
N LEU A 131 12.06 0.52 -10.04
CA LEU A 131 11.09 -0.17 -9.19
C LEU A 131 11.75 -0.61 -7.88
N VAL A 132 11.34 0.02 -6.78
CA VAL A 132 11.87 -0.21 -5.43
C VAL A 132 11.18 -1.39 -4.75
N ALA A 133 9.86 -1.50 -4.93
CA ALA A 133 9.06 -2.58 -4.36
C ALA A 133 7.80 -2.81 -5.18
N TYR A 134 7.38 -4.07 -5.34
CA TYR A 134 6.12 -4.45 -5.97
C TYR A 134 5.44 -5.59 -5.21
N TYR A 135 4.32 -5.28 -4.54
CA TYR A 135 3.51 -6.23 -3.78
C TYR A 135 2.21 -6.53 -4.53
N ARG A 136 2.06 -7.79 -4.94
CA ARG A 136 0.91 -8.30 -5.70
C ARG A 136 -0.19 -8.93 -4.84
N PHE A 137 0.09 -9.14 -3.55
CA PHE A 137 -0.85 -9.75 -2.60
C PHE A 137 -1.57 -11.00 -3.11
N ASN A 138 -0.88 -11.82 -3.91
CA ASN A 138 -1.40 -13.02 -4.55
C ASN A 138 -0.63 -14.29 -4.15
N GLU A 139 0.09 -14.25 -3.03
CA GLU A 139 0.91 -15.34 -2.51
C GLU A 139 0.10 -16.44 -1.79
N GLY A 140 -1.23 -16.30 -1.72
CA GLY A 140 -2.13 -17.26 -1.09
C GLY A 140 -2.04 -17.25 0.44
N TYR A 141 -1.98 -18.44 1.06
CA TYR A 141 -1.90 -18.58 2.52
C TYR A 141 -0.48 -18.35 3.02
N SER A 142 -0.06 -17.08 3.08
CA SER A 142 1.25 -16.67 3.58
C SER A 142 1.09 -15.47 4.51
N HIS A 143 1.93 -15.43 5.56
CA HIS A 143 2.05 -14.26 6.43
C HIS A 143 3.01 -13.19 5.86
N LEU A 144 3.59 -13.49 4.69
CA LEU A 144 4.49 -12.64 3.93
C LEU A 144 3.88 -12.30 2.59
N THR A 145 4.12 -11.08 2.13
CA THR A 145 3.99 -10.71 0.71
C THR A 145 5.39 -10.61 0.12
N LYS A 146 5.57 -11.18 -1.06
CA LYS A 146 6.85 -11.19 -1.74
C LYS A 146 7.00 -9.91 -2.55
N ASP A 147 8.14 -9.24 -2.38
CA ASP A 147 8.53 -8.19 -3.29
C ASP A 147 8.88 -8.81 -4.65
N SER A 148 8.07 -8.47 -5.65
CA SER A 148 8.26 -8.92 -7.03
C SER A 148 9.30 -8.07 -7.79
N SER A 149 9.91 -7.08 -7.14
CA SER A 149 11.08 -6.35 -7.64
C SER A 149 12.38 -7.14 -7.42
N LYS A 150 13.50 -6.60 -7.90
CA LYS A 150 14.84 -7.16 -7.68
C LYS A 150 15.42 -6.91 -6.28
N HIS A 151 14.72 -6.18 -5.41
CA HIS A 151 15.27 -5.68 -4.15
C HIS A 151 14.94 -6.53 -2.93
N ASN A 152 14.09 -7.57 -3.06
CA ASN A 152 13.71 -8.48 -1.98
C ASN A 152 13.21 -7.73 -0.72
N ASN A 153 12.49 -6.61 -0.90
CA ASN A 153 11.87 -5.87 0.19
C ASN A 153 10.59 -6.55 0.67
N ASP A 154 10.64 -7.86 0.97
CA ASP A 154 9.48 -8.67 1.34
C ASP A 154 8.74 -8.05 2.54
N GLY A 155 7.41 -8.04 2.45
CA GLY A 155 6.54 -7.47 3.47
C GLY A 155 5.97 -8.55 4.40
N VAL A 156 5.58 -8.14 5.60
CA VAL A 156 4.82 -8.98 6.53
C VAL A 156 3.37 -8.50 6.53
N ILE A 157 2.44 -9.39 6.20
CA ILE A 157 0.98 -9.10 6.20
C ILE A 157 0.43 -9.17 7.63
N GLY A 158 1.02 -10.03 8.47
CA GLY A 158 0.60 -10.20 9.87
C GLY A 158 -0.60 -11.12 10.07
N LEU A 159 -1.05 -11.81 9.02
CA LEU A 159 -2.06 -12.86 9.10
C LEU A 159 -1.40 -14.23 8.98
N VAL A 160 -1.69 -15.13 9.92
CA VAL A 160 -1.32 -16.55 9.82
C VAL A 160 -2.62 -17.34 9.73
N CYS A 161 -2.76 -18.14 8.67
CA CYS A 161 -3.90 -19.00 8.46
C CYS A 161 -3.44 -20.43 8.22
N ASP A 162 -4.30 -21.39 8.57
CA ASP A 162 -4.10 -22.80 8.32
C ASP A 162 -5.47 -23.49 8.25
N LYS A 163 -5.51 -24.70 7.69
CA LYS A 163 -6.72 -25.52 7.59
C LYS A 163 -6.39 -26.96 7.92
N ALA A 164 -7.29 -27.64 8.61
CA ALA A 164 -7.16 -29.05 8.90
C ALA A 164 -8.49 -29.77 8.63
N THR A 165 -8.42 -31.05 8.28
CA THR A 165 -9.63 -31.88 8.19
C THR A 165 -10.22 -32.10 9.58
N GLU A 166 -11.49 -32.52 9.64
CA GLU A 166 -12.15 -32.83 10.91
C GLU A 166 -11.31 -33.77 11.79
N ASN A 167 -11.32 -33.52 13.11
CA ASN A 167 -10.55 -34.25 14.11
C ASN A 167 -9.02 -34.16 13.97
N LYS A 168 -8.50 -33.17 13.22
CA LYS A 168 -7.07 -32.84 13.17
C LYS A 168 -6.78 -31.51 13.85
N ALA A 169 -5.55 -31.36 14.33
CA ALA A 169 -5.08 -30.14 14.96
C ALA A 169 -4.50 -29.17 13.93
N ILE A 170 -4.70 -27.87 14.17
CA ILE A 170 -4.06 -26.77 13.46
C ILE A 170 -2.88 -26.26 14.28
N SER A 171 -1.75 -25.96 13.65
CA SER A 171 -0.58 -25.38 14.32
C SER A 171 -0.17 -24.09 13.65
N LEU A 172 -0.54 -22.96 14.25
CA LEU A 172 -0.15 -21.63 13.77
C LEU A 172 1.23 -21.27 14.33
N LYS A 173 2.15 -20.91 13.44
CA LYS A 173 3.48 -20.39 13.82
C LYS A 173 3.62 -18.94 13.41
N CYS A 174 3.95 -18.09 14.39
CA CYS A 174 4.33 -16.71 14.17
C CYS A 174 5.81 -16.57 13.84
N PRO A 175 6.22 -15.56 13.04
CA PRO A 175 7.61 -15.14 12.94
C PRO A 175 8.25 -14.84 14.29
N THR A 176 9.57 -15.05 14.39
CA THR A 176 10.35 -14.70 15.59
C THR A 176 10.10 -13.25 16.00
N GLY A 177 9.78 -13.04 17.28
CA GLY A 177 9.49 -11.71 17.83
C GLY A 177 8.06 -11.23 17.65
N THR A 178 7.19 -12.03 17.04
CA THR A 178 5.75 -11.74 16.94
C THR A 178 4.92 -12.76 17.73
N LYS A 179 3.69 -12.38 18.08
CA LYS A 179 2.73 -13.25 18.78
C LYS A 179 1.35 -13.10 18.15
N ILE A 180 0.56 -14.16 18.18
CA ILE A 180 -0.87 -14.08 17.86
C ILE A 180 -1.54 -13.28 18.98
N THR A 181 -2.21 -12.20 18.61
CA THR A 181 -2.96 -11.36 19.56
C THR A 181 -4.45 -11.68 19.56
N GLU A 182 -4.98 -12.18 18.45
CA GLU A 182 -6.40 -12.50 18.29
C GLU A 182 -6.60 -13.56 17.19
N ILE A 183 -7.74 -14.26 17.26
CA ILE A 183 -8.25 -15.11 16.18
C ILE A 183 -9.34 -14.32 15.49
N LEU A 184 -9.06 -13.83 14.28
CA LEU A 184 -10.01 -13.01 13.51
C LEU A 184 -11.18 -13.83 12.97
N TYR A 185 -10.93 -15.09 12.60
CA TYR A 185 -11.92 -15.98 12.01
C TYR A 185 -11.54 -17.46 12.24
N ALA A 186 -12.54 -18.29 12.52
CA ALA A 186 -12.45 -19.74 12.54
C ALA A 186 -13.82 -20.31 12.15
N ASN A 187 -13.85 -21.22 11.17
CA ASN A 187 -15.09 -21.88 10.74
C ASN A 187 -14.85 -23.37 10.44
N PHE A 188 -15.93 -24.14 10.39
CA PHE A 188 -15.97 -25.55 10.06
C PHE A 188 -16.82 -25.75 8.80
N GLY A 189 -16.37 -26.61 7.88
CA GLY A 189 -17.07 -26.89 6.62
C GLY A 189 -16.26 -26.52 5.36
N GLU A 190 -16.91 -26.59 4.20
CA GLU A 190 -16.34 -26.08 2.95
C GLU A 190 -16.26 -24.56 3.05
N ASN A 191 -15.04 -24.02 3.00
CA ASN A 191 -14.82 -22.57 3.01
C ASN A 191 -14.14 -22.21 1.70
N GLU A 192 -14.72 -21.26 0.97
CA GLU A 192 -14.10 -20.66 -0.19
C GLU A 192 -13.39 -19.35 0.21
N GLY A 193 -12.17 -19.15 -0.30
CA GLY A 193 -11.40 -17.92 -0.07
C GLY A 193 -9.98 -18.11 0.48
N GLY A 194 -9.26 -17.00 0.59
CA GLY A 194 -7.86 -16.92 1.01
C GLY A 194 -7.69 -16.48 2.47
N CYS A 195 -6.45 -16.49 2.97
CA CYS A 195 -6.15 -16.02 4.32
C CYS A 195 -6.60 -14.56 4.51
N GLY A 196 -7.54 -14.32 5.43
CA GLY A 196 -8.11 -12.99 5.70
C GLY A 196 -9.25 -12.56 4.77
N ASN A 197 -9.67 -13.40 3.83
CA ASN A 197 -10.82 -13.15 2.95
C ASN A 197 -11.60 -14.46 2.74
N TYR A 198 -12.47 -14.78 3.70
CA TYR A 198 -13.34 -15.97 3.66
C TYR A 198 -14.78 -15.54 3.43
N GLN A 199 -15.48 -16.23 2.52
CA GLN A 199 -16.94 -16.25 2.52
C GLN A 199 -17.38 -17.56 3.18
N ALA A 200 -18.27 -17.45 4.15
CA ALA A 200 -18.95 -18.63 4.69
C ALA A 200 -20.05 -19.01 3.70
N ASP A 201 -20.01 -20.24 3.18
CA ASP A 201 -21.18 -20.82 2.53
C ASP A 201 -22.21 -21.13 3.63
N CYS A 202 -23.42 -20.60 3.44
CA CYS A 202 -24.56 -20.79 4.34
C CYS A 202 -25.06 -22.24 4.36
#